data_AF-A0AB33Z8X8-F1
#
_entry.id   AF-A0AB33Z8X8-F1
#
_cell.length_a   1.000
_cell.length_b   1.000
_cell.length_c   1.000
_cell.angle_alpha   90.00
_cell.angle_beta   90.00
_cell.angle_gamma   90.00
#
_symmetry.space_group_name_H-M   'P 1'
#
loop_
_entity.id
_entity.type
_entity.pdbx_description
1 polymer ?
#
loop_
_entity_poly.entity_id
_entity_poly.type
_entity_poly.pdbx_seq_one_letter_code
_entity_poly.pdbx_strand_id
1 'polypeptide(L)'
;MDIYQKNLQALFKKDPLLFAKLKAVKENKKYEVFLGNDSANFNLLDKETNTPLFEKSPLDSSLELYKNSEIYMLYPYLYYFGLGNGVFYRLLLGNGNLKRLVVIEPEIEIIFIVLNLLDFSTEILENRLILLHASFCNYNMIASLFDMDKKSRLYARMYDLKLFNAYYERYSHQMIEINQHFTRALEHGAISVGNDAKDALIGIKQHAANLPEVIKSPSLVDFVNALKNRDTAIIVSTGPSLNKQLPLLKEIAPYATLFCIDASFPILARAGIKPDIVLSLERVDLTAKFYEETPLDFQEGVIFALTSIVHKRLIQAIKKGVKQFSFRPFGYTNLFDLHQYGYVGIGMSAANMAYELVVHSRFKRCVFIGQDLSFSQSGNSHASGAIYGDREIKPKKDKDKIFIEKYGGNGEVETTLVWKLFLEFFEKDIFNTPYKLEVINATEGGARIKGTKEMPFKEVCEKIDKSKPKPPINLIYPTQSEQAKNLKIAKQKCEEIIKYANEKKTQVEEAFLKVAEFLEKVEKLHEEKKLEELDFKELENLSAEIDNIKELFDDKRFNSYFMDAIQSYIFHQELHIAEIVCKKTNNEDGLRAKQLEYIYAHKYWLFSLAGGMDCVIEAIKMALKEW
;
A
#
# COMPACT_ATOMS: atom_id res chain seq x y z
N MET A 1 -37.23 -16.75 12.42
CA MET A 1 -36.80 -15.92 11.28
C MET A 1 -36.53 -16.87 10.13
N ASP A 2 -37.17 -16.65 8.99
CA ASP A 2 -36.96 -17.47 7.79
C ASP A 2 -35.48 -17.40 7.32
N ILE A 3 -34.98 -18.46 6.67
CA ILE A 3 -33.58 -18.61 6.23
C ILE A 3 -33.13 -17.39 5.42
N TYR A 4 -33.95 -16.99 4.45
CA TYR A 4 -33.65 -15.84 3.61
C TYR A 4 -33.49 -14.54 4.40
N GLN A 5 -34.35 -14.32 5.39
CA GLN A 5 -34.29 -13.12 6.22
C GLN A 5 -33.03 -13.07 7.08
N LYS A 6 -32.55 -14.21 7.60
CA LYS A 6 -31.27 -14.27 8.33
C LYS A 6 -30.09 -13.91 7.43
N ASN A 7 -30.03 -14.50 6.25
CA ASN A 7 -29.01 -14.20 5.25
C ASN A 7 -29.02 -12.73 4.84
N LEU A 8 -30.21 -12.17 4.56
CA LEU A 8 -30.37 -10.76 4.23
C LEU A 8 -29.93 -9.83 5.38
N GLN A 9 -30.20 -10.18 6.64
CA GLN A 9 -29.70 -9.40 7.78
C GLN A 9 -28.18 -9.42 7.91
N ALA A 10 -27.56 -10.57 7.62
CA ALA A 10 -26.11 -10.69 7.58
C ALA A 10 -25.52 -9.79 6.48
N LEU A 11 -26.09 -9.85 5.27
CA LEU A 11 -25.68 -9.00 4.14
C LEU A 11 -25.94 -7.53 4.42
N PHE A 12 -27.06 -7.13 5.03
CA PHE A 12 -27.31 -5.73 5.38
C PHE A 12 -26.17 -5.11 6.21
N LYS A 13 -25.53 -5.90 7.08
CA LYS A 13 -24.40 -5.45 7.91
C LYS A 13 -23.06 -5.47 7.18
N LYS A 14 -22.89 -6.34 6.17
CA LYS A 14 -21.58 -6.66 5.56
C LYS A 14 -21.44 -6.20 4.11
N ASP A 15 -22.51 -6.31 3.35
CA ASP A 15 -22.62 -5.87 1.96
C ASP A 15 -24.02 -5.24 1.70
N PRO A 16 -24.19 -3.95 2.03
CA PRO A 16 -25.44 -3.23 1.79
C PRO A 16 -25.83 -3.15 0.30
N LEU A 17 -24.87 -3.25 -0.62
CA LEU A 17 -25.10 -3.16 -2.06
C LEU A 17 -25.77 -4.44 -2.57
N LEU A 18 -25.20 -5.60 -2.23
CA LEU A 18 -25.81 -6.90 -2.55
C LEU A 18 -27.16 -7.08 -1.85
N PHE A 19 -27.27 -6.65 -0.59
CA PHE A 19 -28.55 -6.64 0.14
C PHE A 19 -29.64 -5.87 -0.64
N ALA A 20 -29.34 -4.65 -1.10
CA ALA A 20 -30.30 -3.83 -1.83
C ALA A 20 -30.73 -4.51 -3.15
N LYS A 21 -29.79 -5.15 -3.85
CA LYS A 21 -30.06 -5.85 -5.11
C LYS A 21 -30.95 -7.08 -4.90
N LEU A 22 -30.65 -7.89 -3.88
CA LEU A 22 -31.45 -9.07 -3.54
C LEU A 22 -32.86 -8.70 -3.05
N LYS A 23 -33.00 -7.60 -2.30
CA LYS A 23 -34.31 -7.10 -1.87
C LYS A 23 -35.20 -6.67 -3.04
N ALA A 24 -34.60 -6.30 -4.18
CA ALA A 24 -35.34 -5.95 -5.39
C ALA A 24 -35.83 -7.17 -6.18
N VAL A 25 -35.28 -8.37 -5.93
CA VAL A 25 -35.73 -9.62 -6.54
C VAL A 25 -37.03 -10.06 -5.85
N LYS A 26 -38.11 -10.20 -6.64
CA LYS A 26 -39.43 -10.59 -6.12
C LYS A 26 -39.77 -12.06 -6.37
N GLU A 27 -39.35 -12.58 -7.51
CA GLU A 27 -39.67 -13.92 -8.00
C GLU A 27 -38.56 -14.38 -8.96
N ASN A 28 -38.45 -15.70 -9.17
CA ASN A 28 -37.50 -16.28 -10.11
C ASN A 28 -38.04 -16.16 -11.55
N LYS A 29 -37.36 -15.42 -12.43
CA LYS A 29 -37.78 -15.24 -13.81
C LYS A 29 -36.95 -16.04 -14.79
N LYS A 30 -35.65 -16.14 -14.57
CA LYS A 30 -34.72 -16.86 -15.44
C LYS A 30 -34.53 -18.31 -15.02
N TYR A 31 -34.54 -18.59 -13.72
CA TYR A 31 -34.28 -19.93 -13.20
C TYR A 31 -35.53 -20.63 -12.66
N GLU A 32 -35.61 -21.94 -12.87
CA GLU A 32 -36.58 -22.82 -12.22
C GLU A 32 -35.86 -23.80 -11.29
N VAL A 33 -36.42 -24.04 -10.11
CA VAL A 33 -35.82 -24.88 -9.07
C VAL A 33 -36.44 -26.28 -9.11
N PHE A 34 -35.61 -27.29 -9.29
CA PHE A 34 -36.02 -28.70 -9.24
C PHE A 34 -35.51 -29.32 -7.96
N LEU A 35 -36.41 -29.61 -7.03
CA LEU A 35 -36.11 -30.28 -5.77
C LEU A 35 -36.12 -31.80 -5.98
N GLY A 36 -35.04 -32.47 -5.61
CA GLY A 36 -35.00 -33.91 -5.47
C GLY A 36 -35.55 -34.38 -4.12
N ASN A 37 -35.23 -35.63 -3.77
CA ASN A 37 -35.69 -36.27 -2.53
C ASN A 37 -35.04 -35.70 -1.25
N ASP A 38 -34.04 -34.83 -1.38
CA ASP A 38 -33.28 -34.21 -0.28
C ASP A 38 -33.21 -32.69 -0.53
N SER A 39 -33.28 -31.89 0.54
CA SER A 39 -33.15 -30.43 0.47
C SER A 39 -31.78 -29.97 -0.02
N ALA A 40 -30.74 -30.82 0.06
CA ALA A 40 -29.43 -30.59 -0.54
C ALA A 40 -29.34 -31.08 -2.00
N ASN A 41 -30.34 -31.80 -2.50
CA ASN A 41 -30.34 -32.34 -3.86
C ASN A 41 -31.30 -31.54 -4.76
N PHE A 42 -30.97 -30.26 -4.98
CA PHE A 42 -31.72 -29.41 -5.90
C PHE A 42 -30.86 -28.90 -7.05
N ASN A 43 -31.50 -28.79 -8.22
CA ASN A 43 -30.90 -28.27 -9.45
C ASN A 43 -31.61 -26.98 -9.88
N LEU A 44 -30.91 -26.16 -10.67
CA LEU A 44 -31.46 -24.96 -11.28
C LEU A 44 -31.47 -25.14 -12.79
N LEU A 45 -32.61 -24.95 -13.44
CA LEU A 45 -32.73 -24.93 -14.89
C LEU A 45 -32.77 -23.48 -15.37
N ASP A 46 -31.83 -23.11 -16.23
CA ASP A 46 -31.92 -21.86 -16.99
C ASP A 46 -33.01 -22.01 -18.05
N LYS A 47 -34.12 -21.28 -17.89
CA LYS A 47 -35.28 -21.36 -18.80
C LYS A 47 -35.01 -20.73 -20.18
N GLU A 48 -34.05 -19.82 -20.29
CA GLU A 48 -33.73 -19.16 -21.55
C GLU A 48 -32.94 -20.10 -22.47
N THR A 49 -32.03 -20.87 -21.88
CA THR A 49 -31.14 -21.79 -22.62
C THR A 49 -31.53 -23.26 -22.48
N ASN A 50 -32.57 -23.56 -21.70
CA ASN A 50 -32.99 -24.92 -21.32
C ASN A 50 -31.82 -25.78 -20.83
N THR A 51 -30.88 -25.17 -20.10
CA THR A 51 -29.64 -25.83 -19.64
C THR A 51 -29.68 -25.96 -18.12
N PRO A 52 -29.54 -27.18 -17.56
CA PRO A 52 -29.44 -27.34 -16.12
C PRO A 52 -28.05 -26.91 -15.61
N LEU A 53 -27.99 -26.46 -14.36
CA LEU A 53 -26.75 -26.09 -13.69
C LEU A 53 -25.82 -27.29 -13.48
N PHE A 54 -26.43 -28.47 -13.25
CA PHE A 54 -25.74 -29.77 -13.18
C PHE A 54 -26.35 -30.73 -14.20
N GLU A 55 -25.52 -31.36 -15.03
CA GLU A 55 -25.98 -32.39 -15.99
C GLU A 55 -26.33 -33.72 -15.31
N LYS A 56 -25.65 -34.01 -14.20
CA LYS A 56 -25.86 -35.20 -13.37
C LYS A 56 -26.53 -34.80 -12.05
N SER A 57 -26.74 -35.77 -11.18
CA SER A 57 -27.17 -35.56 -9.79
C SER A 57 -26.38 -34.40 -9.13
N PRO A 58 -27.05 -33.31 -8.71
CA PRO A 58 -26.40 -32.17 -8.06
C PRO A 58 -25.64 -32.55 -6.80
N LEU A 59 -26.19 -33.48 -6.01
CA LEU A 59 -25.54 -33.97 -4.80
C LEU A 59 -24.25 -34.72 -5.12
N ASP A 60 -24.29 -35.68 -6.05
CA ASP A 60 -23.10 -36.46 -6.44
C ASP A 60 -22.03 -35.54 -7.05
N SER A 61 -22.44 -34.59 -7.88
CA SER A 61 -21.53 -33.59 -8.48
C SER A 61 -20.87 -32.72 -7.41
N SER A 62 -21.62 -32.29 -6.39
CA SER A 62 -21.10 -31.49 -5.27
C SER A 62 -20.14 -32.29 -4.39
N LEU A 63 -20.42 -33.58 -4.15
CA LEU A 63 -19.54 -34.49 -3.42
C LEU A 63 -18.27 -34.80 -4.19
N GLU A 64 -18.35 -34.97 -5.51
CA GLU A 64 -17.19 -35.15 -6.39
C GLU A 64 -16.30 -33.91 -6.39
N LEU A 65 -16.89 -32.71 -6.52
CA LEU A 65 -16.16 -31.45 -6.39
C LEU A 65 -15.49 -31.32 -5.02
N TYR A 66 -16.20 -31.67 -3.94
CA TYR A 66 -15.64 -31.66 -2.59
C TYR A 66 -14.45 -32.61 -2.45
N LYS A 67 -14.56 -33.85 -2.96
CA LYS A 67 -13.46 -34.81 -2.98
C LYS A 67 -12.27 -34.32 -3.80
N ASN A 68 -12.52 -33.73 -4.97
CA ASN A 68 -11.47 -33.16 -5.80
C ASN A 68 -10.81 -31.93 -5.15
N SER A 69 -11.53 -31.23 -4.28
CA SER A 69 -11.01 -30.09 -3.51
C SER A 69 -10.14 -30.47 -2.31
N GLU A 70 -9.99 -31.77 -2.01
CA GLU A 70 -9.20 -32.23 -0.87
C GLU A 70 -7.75 -31.72 -0.87
N ILE A 71 -7.17 -31.53 -2.07
CA ILE A 71 -5.81 -30.96 -2.23
C ILE A 71 -5.70 -29.52 -1.70
N TYR A 72 -6.82 -28.83 -1.52
CA TYR A 72 -6.92 -27.46 -1.02
C TYR A 72 -7.35 -27.38 0.45
N MET A 73 -7.44 -28.50 1.18
CA MET A 73 -7.93 -28.50 2.57
C MET A 73 -7.08 -27.67 3.55
N LEU A 74 -5.84 -27.35 3.20
CA LEU A 74 -4.96 -26.50 4.02
C LEU A 74 -4.90 -25.05 3.52
N TYR A 75 -5.66 -24.70 2.47
CA TYR A 75 -5.67 -23.35 1.92
C TYR A 75 -6.59 -22.45 2.76
N PRO A 76 -6.08 -21.36 3.35
CA PRO A 76 -6.91 -20.48 4.18
C PRO A 76 -7.80 -19.55 3.36
N TYR A 77 -7.47 -19.31 2.09
CA TYR A 77 -8.22 -18.43 1.19
C TYR A 77 -8.52 -19.16 -0.12
N LEU A 78 -9.79 -19.19 -0.52
CA LEU A 78 -10.23 -19.79 -1.79
C LEU A 78 -11.13 -18.82 -2.56
N TYR A 79 -11.03 -18.88 -3.90
CA TYR A 79 -11.74 -17.99 -4.82
C TYR A 79 -12.43 -18.83 -5.88
N TYR A 80 -13.73 -18.64 -6.05
CA TYR A 80 -14.52 -19.35 -7.06
C TYR A 80 -15.36 -18.39 -7.89
N PHE A 81 -15.55 -18.76 -9.16
CA PHE A 81 -16.47 -18.15 -10.09
C PHE A 81 -17.64 -19.12 -10.34
N GLY A 82 -18.84 -18.69 -9.95
CA GLY A 82 -20.09 -19.45 -9.92
C GLY A 82 -20.43 -19.95 -8.52
N LEU A 83 -21.65 -19.68 -8.04
CA LEU A 83 -22.16 -20.12 -6.74
C LEU A 83 -22.77 -21.53 -6.79
N GLY A 84 -23.14 -21.99 -7.98
CA GLY A 84 -23.81 -23.26 -8.13
C GLY A 84 -25.16 -23.28 -7.39
N ASN A 85 -25.49 -24.40 -6.77
CA ASN A 85 -26.60 -24.51 -5.81
C ASN A 85 -26.15 -24.25 -4.36
N GLY A 86 -24.90 -23.83 -4.11
CA GLY A 86 -24.37 -23.53 -2.79
C GLY A 86 -23.98 -24.73 -1.90
N VAL A 87 -24.35 -25.97 -2.26
CA VAL A 87 -24.14 -27.15 -1.39
C VAL A 87 -22.65 -27.48 -1.23
N PHE A 88 -21.88 -27.45 -2.31
CA PHE A 88 -20.43 -27.61 -2.29
C PHE A 88 -19.75 -26.62 -1.33
N TYR A 89 -20.16 -25.36 -1.33
CA TYR A 89 -19.59 -24.34 -0.46
C TYR A 89 -19.94 -24.54 1.00
N ARG A 90 -21.12 -25.10 1.30
CA ARG A 90 -21.46 -25.51 2.67
C ARG A 90 -20.48 -26.56 3.19
N LEU A 91 -20.15 -27.56 2.37
CA LEU A 91 -19.18 -28.61 2.72
C LEU A 91 -17.78 -28.01 2.93
N LEU A 92 -17.34 -27.12 2.03
CA LEU A 92 -16.06 -26.44 2.16
C LEU A 92 -15.95 -25.59 3.43
N LEU A 93 -16.99 -24.84 3.79
CA LEU A 93 -17.01 -23.98 4.98
C LEU A 93 -16.99 -24.77 6.30
N GLY A 94 -17.26 -26.07 6.26
CA GLY A 94 -17.02 -26.99 7.39
C GLY A 94 -15.54 -27.17 7.72
N ASN A 95 -14.62 -26.82 6.82
CA ASN A 95 -13.19 -26.90 7.06
C ASN A 95 -12.69 -25.73 7.94
N GLY A 96 -12.15 -26.06 9.12
CA GLY A 96 -11.62 -25.08 10.08
C GLY A 96 -10.36 -24.33 9.61
N ASN A 97 -9.62 -24.87 8.64
CA ASN A 97 -8.46 -24.19 8.05
C ASN A 97 -8.88 -23.07 7.10
N LEU A 98 -10.08 -23.16 6.50
CA LEU A 98 -10.60 -22.18 5.57
C LEU A 98 -11.04 -20.91 6.33
N LYS A 99 -10.20 -19.88 6.26
CA LYS A 99 -10.45 -18.56 6.87
C LYS A 99 -11.43 -17.73 6.05
N ARG A 100 -11.34 -17.81 4.72
CA ARG A 100 -12.24 -17.07 3.83
C ARG A 100 -12.44 -17.78 2.49
N LEU A 101 -13.68 -17.82 2.06
CA LEU A 101 -14.14 -18.23 0.75
C LEU A 101 -14.78 -17.03 0.05
N VAL A 102 -14.26 -16.67 -1.12
CA VAL A 102 -14.86 -15.65 -1.99
C VAL A 102 -15.52 -16.34 -3.17
N VAL A 103 -16.81 -16.09 -3.37
CA VAL A 103 -17.58 -16.66 -4.49
C VAL A 103 -18.18 -15.53 -5.31
N ILE A 104 -17.90 -15.52 -6.60
CA ILE A 104 -18.36 -14.51 -7.55
C ILE A 104 -19.46 -15.14 -8.40
N GLU A 105 -20.67 -14.61 -8.31
CA GLU A 105 -21.83 -15.14 -9.03
C GLU A 105 -22.30 -14.13 -10.07
N PRO A 106 -22.35 -14.49 -11.38
CA PRO A 106 -22.89 -13.62 -12.42
C PRO A 106 -24.40 -13.38 -12.33
N GLU A 107 -25.17 -14.33 -11.83
CA GLU A 107 -26.63 -14.31 -11.88
C GLU A 107 -27.26 -14.05 -10.50
N ILE A 108 -27.88 -12.88 -10.34
CA ILE A 108 -28.46 -12.47 -9.06
C ILE A 108 -29.58 -13.41 -8.58
N GLU A 109 -30.32 -14.01 -9.52
CA GLU A 109 -31.36 -14.99 -9.19
C GLU A 109 -30.78 -16.27 -8.58
N ILE A 110 -29.58 -16.70 -8.98
CA ILE A 110 -28.90 -17.86 -8.36
C ILE A 110 -28.55 -17.53 -6.90
N ILE A 111 -27.99 -16.34 -6.63
CA ILE A 111 -27.74 -15.87 -5.25
C ILE A 111 -29.05 -15.85 -4.45
N PHE A 112 -30.11 -15.29 -5.02
CA PHE A 112 -31.42 -15.22 -4.38
C PHE A 112 -31.94 -16.62 -4.01
N ILE A 113 -31.94 -17.57 -4.95
CA ILE A 113 -32.42 -18.93 -4.72
C ILE A 113 -31.60 -19.63 -3.63
N VAL A 114 -30.26 -19.58 -3.73
CA VAL A 114 -29.37 -20.23 -2.77
C VAL A 114 -29.57 -19.68 -1.37
N LEU A 115 -29.72 -18.36 -1.20
CA LEU A 115 -29.95 -17.74 0.10
C LEU A 115 -31.36 -17.95 0.65
N ASN A 116 -32.33 -18.39 -0.16
CA ASN A 116 -33.62 -18.86 0.34
C ASN A 116 -33.56 -20.30 0.86
N LEU A 117 -32.69 -21.14 0.28
CA LEU A 117 -32.62 -22.57 0.58
C LEU A 117 -31.55 -22.92 1.63
N LEU A 118 -30.46 -22.15 1.72
CA LEU A 118 -29.31 -22.44 2.60
C LEU A 118 -28.98 -21.25 3.53
N ASP A 119 -28.81 -21.51 4.83
CA ASP A 119 -28.51 -20.48 5.85
C ASP A 119 -27.00 -20.20 5.98
N PHE A 120 -26.46 -19.22 5.25
CA PHE A 120 -25.06 -18.78 5.30
C PHE A 120 -24.84 -17.59 6.25
N SER A 121 -25.81 -17.28 7.11
CA SER A 121 -25.82 -16.02 7.86
C SER A 121 -24.61 -15.88 8.79
N THR A 122 -24.21 -16.97 9.45
CA THR A 122 -23.00 -17.00 10.30
C THR A 122 -21.74 -16.75 9.49
N GLU A 123 -21.53 -17.49 8.40
CA GLU A 123 -20.30 -17.37 7.61
C GLU A 123 -20.16 -16.01 6.93
N ILE A 124 -21.27 -15.39 6.54
CA ILE A 124 -21.30 -14.00 6.03
C ILE A 124 -20.93 -13.02 7.15
N LEU A 125 -21.51 -13.15 8.35
CA LEU A 125 -21.22 -12.26 9.49
C LEU A 125 -19.76 -12.34 9.95
N GLU A 126 -19.16 -13.52 9.86
CA GLU A 126 -17.76 -13.75 10.23
C GLU A 126 -16.77 -13.40 9.10
N ASN A 127 -17.25 -12.95 7.93
CA ASN A 127 -16.46 -12.77 6.71
C ASN A 127 -15.75 -14.06 6.24
N ARG A 128 -16.23 -15.24 6.66
CA ARG A 128 -15.76 -16.54 6.17
C ARG A 128 -16.31 -16.84 4.78
N LEU A 129 -17.49 -16.33 4.44
CA LEU A 129 -18.05 -16.33 3.09
C LEU A 129 -18.25 -14.88 2.63
N ILE A 130 -17.65 -14.53 1.49
CA ILE A 130 -17.90 -13.27 0.78
C ILE A 130 -18.53 -13.62 -0.56
N LEU A 131 -19.80 -13.23 -0.74
CA LEU A 131 -20.54 -13.37 -1.99
C LEU A 131 -20.47 -12.05 -2.76
N LEU A 132 -19.97 -12.10 -4.00
CA LEU A 132 -19.87 -10.93 -4.87
C LEU A 132 -20.74 -11.15 -6.10
N HIS A 133 -21.62 -10.19 -6.41
CA HIS A 133 -22.31 -10.20 -7.70
C HIS A 133 -21.36 -9.67 -8.78
N ALA A 134 -21.15 -10.45 -9.86
CA ALA A 134 -20.08 -10.18 -10.83
C ALA A 134 -20.15 -8.77 -11.45
N SER A 135 -21.35 -8.21 -11.61
CA SER A 135 -21.53 -6.84 -12.16
C SER A 135 -20.97 -5.72 -11.28
N PHE A 136 -20.67 -5.99 -10.01
CA PHE A 136 -20.08 -5.03 -9.09
C PHE A 136 -18.56 -5.17 -8.99
N CYS A 137 -17.99 -6.27 -9.51
CA CYS A 137 -16.57 -6.53 -9.44
C CYS A 137 -15.78 -5.53 -10.28
N ASN A 138 -15.05 -4.67 -9.59
CA ASN A 138 -14.05 -3.77 -10.15
C ASN A 138 -12.77 -3.88 -9.32
N TYR A 139 -11.68 -3.30 -9.83
CA TYR A 139 -10.38 -3.31 -9.15
C TYR A 139 -10.44 -2.89 -7.68
N ASN A 140 -11.13 -1.80 -7.34
CA ASN A 140 -11.18 -1.29 -5.96
C ASN A 140 -11.88 -2.27 -5.02
N MET A 141 -12.98 -2.87 -5.47
CA MET A 141 -13.70 -3.88 -4.69
C MET A 141 -12.83 -5.11 -4.45
N ILE A 142 -12.14 -5.60 -5.49
CA ILE A 142 -11.24 -6.76 -5.37
C ILE A 142 -10.02 -6.43 -4.48
N ALA A 143 -9.40 -5.28 -4.67
CA ALA A 143 -8.27 -4.82 -3.84
C ALA A 143 -8.65 -4.75 -2.36
N SER A 144 -9.88 -4.32 -2.04
CA SER A 144 -10.36 -4.25 -0.67
C SER A 144 -10.41 -5.61 0.04
N LEU A 145 -10.57 -6.74 -0.68
CA LEU A 145 -10.54 -8.08 -0.09
C LEU A 145 -9.17 -8.35 0.58
N PHE A 146 -8.09 -7.90 -0.04
CA PHE A 146 -6.72 -8.03 0.46
C PHE A 146 -6.37 -7.00 1.54
N ASP A 147 -7.17 -5.94 1.68
CA ASP A 147 -7.06 -4.96 2.75
C ASP A 147 -7.84 -5.39 4.00
N MET A 148 -8.98 -6.07 3.82
CA MET A 148 -9.79 -6.64 4.90
C MET A 148 -9.01 -7.65 5.75
N ASP A 149 -8.09 -8.39 5.13
CA ASP A 149 -7.17 -9.28 5.82
C ASP A 149 -5.82 -9.31 5.10
N LYS A 150 -4.85 -8.59 5.65
CA LYS A 150 -3.50 -8.48 5.07
C LYS A 150 -2.77 -9.82 5.02
N LYS A 151 -3.11 -10.80 5.88
CA LYS A 151 -2.48 -12.14 5.87
C LYS A 151 -2.82 -12.90 4.58
N SER A 152 -3.94 -12.58 3.92
CA SER A 152 -4.29 -13.16 2.61
C SER A 152 -3.24 -12.92 1.53
N ARG A 153 -2.48 -11.82 1.62
CA ARG A 153 -1.40 -11.49 0.66
C ARG A 153 -0.23 -12.47 0.74
N LEU A 154 0.00 -13.12 1.88
CA LEU A 154 1.04 -14.16 2.03
C LEU A 154 0.73 -15.42 1.21
N TYR A 155 -0.52 -15.60 0.79
CA TYR A 155 -0.96 -16.73 -0.01
C TYR A 155 -1.14 -16.35 -1.49
N ALA A 156 -0.56 -15.23 -1.93
CA ALA A 156 -0.69 -14.74 -3.30
C ALA A 156 -0.24 -15.75 -4.36
N ARG A 157 0.82 -16.55 -4.08
CA ARG A 157 1.30 -17.59 -5.01
C ARG A 157 0.35 -18.79 -5.13
N MET A 158 -0.56 -18.94 -4.16
CA MET A 158 -1.59 -19.97 -4.14
C MET A 158 -2.90 -19.51 -4.80
N TYR A 159 -2.95 -18.27 -5.27
CA TYR A 159 -4.15 -17.70 -5.85
C TYR A 159 -4.53 -18.43 -7.14
N ASP A 160 -5.81 -18.77 -7.23
CA ASP A 160 -6.43 -19.29 -8.44
C ASP A 160 -7.93 -19.03 -8.36
N LEU A 161 -8.49 -18.43 -9.41
CA LEU A 161 -9.94 -18.22 -9.54
C LEU A 161 -10.54 -19.46 -10.20
N LYS A 162 -11.11 -20.34 -9.37
CA LYS A 162 -11.63 -21.62 -9.82
C LYS A 162 -13.00 -21.48 -10.46
N LEU A 163 -13.19 -22.05 -11.64
CA LEU A 163 -14.51 -22.19 -12.24
C LEU A 163 -15.30 -23.27 -11.48
N PHE A 164 -16.54 -22.98 -11.07
CA PHE A 164 -17.36 -23.94 -10.33
C PHE A 164 -17.66 -25.21 -11.14
N ASN A 165 -18.16 -25.06 -12.36
CA ASN A 165 -18.40 -26.15 -13.31
C ASN A 165 -18.59 -25.62 -14.75
N ALA A 166 -18.79 -26.52 -15.70
CA ALA A 166 -18.93 -26.22 -17.13
C ALA A 166 -20.09 -25.26 -17.47
N TYR A 167 -21.15 -25.21 -16.66
CA TYR A 167 -22.27 -24.28 -16.90
C TYR A 167 -21.79 -22.81 -16.96
N TYR A 168 -20.81 -22.46 -16.13
CA TYR A 168 -20.29 -21.09 -16.02
C TYR A 168 -19.30 -20.70 -17.13
N GLU A 169 -18.91 -21.62 -18.03
CA GLU A 169 -18.01 -21.31 -19.17
C GLU A 169 -18.60 -20.23 -20.09
N ARG A 170 -19.93 -20.12 -20.15
CA ARG A 170 -20.67 -19.06 -20.86
C ARG A 170 -20.34 -17.64 -20.38
N TYR A 171 -19.79 -17.50 -19.17
CA TYR A 171 -19.38 -16.23 -18.57
C TYR A 171 -17.84 -16.05 -18.56
N SER A 172 -17.10 -16.85 -19.34
CA SER A 172 -15.63 -16.83 -19.40
C SER A 172 -15.03 -15.44 -19.61
N HIS A 173 -15.60 -14.61 -20.49
CA HIS A 173 -15.12 -13.24 -20.69
C HIS A 173 -15.19 -12.40 -19.39
N GLN A 174 -16.31 -12.46 -18.67
CA GLN A 174 -16.49 -11.74 -17.41
C GLN A 174 -15.57 -12.30 -16.31
N MET A 175 -15.38 -13.62 -16.26
CA MET A 175 -14.43 -14.26 -15.36
C MET A 175 -13.00 -13.78 -15.62
N ILE A 176 -12.57 -13.72 -16.89
CA ILE A 176 -11.23 -13.24 -17.27
C ILE A 176 -11.04 -11.78 -16.85
N GLU A 177 -12.02 -10.92 -17.11
CA GLU A 177 -11.97 -9.51 -16.71
C GLU A 177 -11.83 -9.35 -15.18
N ILE A 178 -12.64 -10.09 -14.41
CA ILE A 178 -12.55 -10.06 -12.94
C ILE A 178 -11.24 -10.65 -12.45
N ASN A 179 -10.72 -11.71 -13.08
CA ASN A 179 -9.43 -12.30 -12.76
C ASN A 179 -8.28 -11.29 -12.94
N GLN A 180 -8.33 -10.44 -13.98
CA GLN A 180 -7.36 -9.35 -14.16
C GLN A 180 -7.35 -8.36 -12.99
N HIS A 181 -8.51 -8.11 -12.36
CA HIS A 181 -8.57 -7.28 -11.17
C HIS A 181 -7.88 -7.93 -9.97
N PHE A 182 -8.01 -9.25 -9.78
CA PHE A 182 -7.30 -9.98 -8.74
C PHE A 182 -5.80 -9.99 -8.98
N THR A 183 -5.35 -10.34 -10.20
CA THR A 183 -3.93 -10.33 -10.56
C THR A 183 -3.32 -8.96 -10.31
N ARG A 184 -3.98 -7.88 -10.76
CA ARG A 184 -3.52 -6.51 -10.53
C ARG A 184 -3.49 -6.15 -9.04
N ALA A 185 -4.47 -6.60 -8.25
CA ALA A 185 -4.50 -6.33 -6.81
C ALA A 185 -3.37 -7.06 -6.06
N LEU A 186 -3.09 -8.31 -6.43
CA LEU A 186 -2.00 -9.11 -5.87
C LEU A 186 -0.63 -8.55 -6.26
N GLU A 187 -0.44 -8.17 -7.54
CA GLU A 187 0.77 -7.50 -8.03
C GLU A 187 1.02 -6.19 -7.28
N HIS A 188 -0.02 -5.35 -7.18
CA HIS A 188 0.06 -4.11 -6.41
C HIS A 188 0.39 -4.38 -4.93
N GLY A 189 -0.22 -5.41 -4.34
CA GLY A 189 0.07 -5.87 -2.99
C GLY A 189 1.56 -6.22 -2.81
N ALA A 190 2.13 -7.02 -3.70
CA ALA A 190 3.54 -7.40 -3.66
C ALA A 190 4.48 -6.20 -3.85
N ILE A 191 4.18 -5.31 -4.80
CA ILE A 191 4.98 -4.10 -5.05
C ILE A 191 4.92 -3.14 -3.85
N SER A 192 3.77 -3.04 -3.19
CA SER A 192 3.55 -2.11 -2.07
C SER A 192 4.36 -2.42 -0.80
N VAL A 193 4.87 -3.65 -0.66
CA VAL A 193 5.75 -4.04 0.45
C VAL A 193 7.13 -3.36 0.36
N GLY A 194 7.47 -2.79 -0.80
CA GLY A 194 8.76 -2.16 -1.04
C GLY A 194 9.83 -3.17 -1.44
N ASN A 195 10.88 -2.67 -2.07
CA ASN A 195 11.88 -3.52 -2.73
C ASN A 195 13.32 -3.24 -2.26
N ASP A 196 13.55 -2.29 -1.35
CA ASP A 196 14.89 -1.90 -0.94
C ASP A 196 15.02 -1.75 0.58
N ALA A 197 15.51 -2.81 1.23
CA ALA A 197 15.84 -2.81 2.65
C ALA A 197 16.93 -1.79 3.01
N LYS A 198 17.85 -1.50 2.09
CA LYS A 198 18.92 -0.51 2.30
C LYS A 198 18.34 0.89 2.36
N ASP A 199 17.39 1.23 1.49
CA ASP A 199 16.70 2.53 1.54
C ASP A 199 15.95 2.73 2.87
N ALA A 200 15.27 1.69 3.36
CA ALA A 200 14.59 1.71 4.65
C ALA A 200 15.58 1.95 5.81
N LEU A 201 16.70 1.22 5.84
CA LEU A 201 17.76 1.38 6.85
C LEU A 201 18.38 2.77 6.80
N ILE A 202 18.57 3.34 5.60
CA ILE A 202 19.04 4.71 5.43
C ILE A 202 18.06 5.69 6.10
N GLY A 203 16.76 5.52 5.93
CA GLY A 203 15.75 6.36 6.58
C GLY A 203 15.72 6.22 8.08
N ILE A 204 15.82 4.99 8.61
CA ILE A 204 15.88 4.75 10.06
C ILE A 204 17.07 5.49 10.66
N LYS A 205 18.25 5.34 10.05
CA LYS A 205 19.47 6.04 10.47
C LYS A 205 19.30 7.55 10.40
N GLN A 206 18.88 8.09 9.24
CA GLN A 206 18.76 9.53 9.03
C GLN A 206 17.70 10.15 9.95
N HIS A 207 16.55 9.49 10.13
CA HIS A 207 15.54 9.90 11.09
C HIS A 207 16.14 10.08 12.48
N ALA A 208 16.73 9.02 13.04
CA ALA A 208 17.32 9.05 14.36
C ALA A 208 18.48 10.07 14.48
N ALA A 209 19.32 10.21 13.44
CA ALA A 209 20.46 11.13 13.45
C ALA A 209 20.01 12.60 13.38
N ASN A 210 18.88 12.88 12.72
CA ASN A 210 18.36 14.23 12.54
C ASN A 210 17.52 14.71 13.73
N LEU A 211 17.10 13.83 14.66
CA LEU A 211 16.26 14.20 15.79
C LEU A 211 16.78 15.40 16.62
N PRO A 212 18.09 15.53 16.93
CA PRO A 212 18.62 16.70 17.62
C PRO A 212 18.40 18.04 16.89
N GLU A 213 18.30 18.03 15.57
CA GLU A 213 17.95 19.21 14.76
C GLU A 213 16.43 19.39 14.66
N VAL A 214 15.69 18.31 14.43
CA VAL A 214 14.22 18.30 14.37
C VAL A 214 13.63 18.96 15.61
N ILE A 215 14.09 18.57 16.80
CA ILE A 215 13.49 19.04 18.07
C ILE A 215 13.69 20.53 18.33
N LYS A 216 14.59 21.19 17.59
CA LYS A 216 14.86 22.62 17.64
C LYS A 216 14.03 23.40 16.62
N SER A 217 13.44 22.71 15.64
CA SER A 217 12.65 23.34 14.58
C SER A 217 11.21 23.63 15.02
N PRO A 218 10.51 24.55 14.34
CA PRO A 218 9.07 24.68 14.50
C PRO A 218 8.32 23.38 14.21
N SER A 219 7.32 23.10 15.04
CA SER A 219 6.51 21.89 14.92
C SER A 219 5.64 21.90 13.66
N LEU A 220 5.24 20.73 13.16
CA LEU A 220 4.29 20.67 12.05
C LEU A 220 2.92 21.24 12.44
N VAL A 221 2.50 21.05 13.69
CA VAL A 221 1.25 21.62 14.20
C VAL A 221 1.26 23.15 14.10
N ASP A 222 2.35 23.79 14.53
CA ASP A 222 2.55 25.24 14.39
C ASP A 222 2.55 25.66 12.91
N PHE A 223 3.29 24.94 12.07
CA PHE A 223 3.37 25.22 10.64
C PHE A 223 2.01 25.16 9.94
N VAL A 224 1.25 24.09 10.16
CA VAL A 224 -0.11 23.93 9.61
C VAL A 224 -1.02 25.04 10.11
N ASN A 225 -0.92 25.41 11.38
CA ASN A 225 -1.71 26.51 11.96
C ASN A 225 -1.37 27.87 11.34
N ALA A 226 -0.08 28.16 11.10
CA ALA A 226 0.37 29.41 10.47
C ALA A 226 -0.09 29.55 9.00
N LEU A 227 -0.44 28.43 8.36
CA LEU A 227 -0.97 28.38 7.00
C LEU A 227 -2.51 28.42 6.92
N LYS A 228 -3.22 28.28 8.05
CA LYS A 228 -4.68 28.30 8.07
C LYS A 228 -5.24 29.60 7.51
N ASN A 229 -6.45 29.51 6.96
CA ASN A 229 -7.23 30.63 6.41
C ASN A 229 -6.61 31.32 5.18
N ARG A 230 -5.57 30.73 4.57
CA ARG A 230 -5.04 31.18 3.29
C ARG A 230 -5.93 30.70 2.15
N ASP A 231 -6.06 31.53 1.11
CA ASP A 231 -7.02 31.30 0.04
C ASP A 231 -6.47 30.29 -0.99
N THR A 232 -5.38 30.66 -1.66
CA THR A 232 -4.82 29.92 -2.80
C THR A 232 -3.40 29.45 -2.52
N ALA A 233 -3.18 28.14 -2.68
CA ALA A 233 -1.86 27.51 -2.75
C ALA A 233 -1.54 27.15 -4.20
N ILE A 234 -0.31 27.48 -4.65
CA ILE A 234 0.22 27.06 -5.95
C ILE A 234 1.37 26.10 -5.70
N ILE A 235 1.18 24.84 -6.09
CA ILE A 235 2.22 23.81 -6.05
C ILE A 235 3.01 23.88 -7.35
N VAL A 236 4.31 24.15 -7.22
CA VAL A 236 5.25 24.36 -8.31
C VAL A 236 6.17 23.17 -8.42
N SER A 237 5.94 22.36 -9.44
CA SER A 237 6.67 21.13 -9.73
C SER A 237 7.60 21.26 -10.93
N THR A 238 8.55 20.33 -11.08
CA THR A 238 9.70 20.44 -12.00
C THR A 238 9.47 19.82 -13.38
N GLY A 239 8.23 19.62 -13.77
CA GLY A 239 7.88 19.05 -15.07
C GLY A 239 8.13 20.03 -16.23
N PRO A 240 8.18 19.53 -17.48
CA PRO A 240 8.51 20.33 -18.66
C PRO A 240 7.62 21.56 -18.88
N SER A 241 6.39 21.57 -18.39
CA SER A 241 5.47 22.71 -18.55
C SER A 241 5.80 23.89 -17.62
N LEU A 242 6.71 23.77 -16.66
CA LEU A 242 7.00 24.83 -15.69
C LEU A 242 7.50 26.11 -16.37
N ASN A 243 8.45 26.03 -17.32
CA ASN A 243 9.13 27.22 -17.85
C ASN A 243 8.16 28.24 -18.47
N LYS A 244 7.08 27.79 -19.14
CA LYS A 244 6.08 28.68 -19.73
C LYS A 244 5.24 29.42 -18.69
N GLN A 245 5.15 28.90 -17.46
CA GLN A 245 4.37 29.51 -16.38
C GLN A 245 5.16 30.53 -15.56
N LEU A 246 6.50 30.57 -15.68
CA LEU A 246 7.35 31.45 -14.87
C LEU A 246 6.99 32.94 -14.96
N PRO A 247 6.69 33.53 -16.14
CA PRO A 247 6.30 34.94 -16.22
C PRO A 247 5.05 35.26 -15.40
N LEU A 248 3.97 34.48 -15.58
CA LEU A 248 2.72 34.64 -14.83
C LEU A 248 2.90 34.35 -13.34
N LEU A 249 3.74 33.35 -13.01
CA LEU A 249 4.03 32.99 -11.62
C LEU A 249 4.71 34.15 -10.90
N LYS A 250 5.62 34.87 -11.58
CA LYS A 250 6.31 36.05 -11.03
C LYS A 250 5.34 37.17 -10.67
N GLU A 251 4.33 37.40 -11.51
CA GLU A 251 3.29 38.40 -11.26
C GLU A 251 2.38 38.02 -10.08
N ILE A 252 2.08 36.74 -9.92
CA ILE A 252 1.14 36.26 -8.89
C ILE A 252 1.80 35.89 -7.56
N ALA A 253 3.12 35.72 -7.54
CA ALA A 253 3.88 35.35 -6.36
C ALA A 253 3.56 36.19 -5.10
N PRO A 254 3.34 37.52 -5.17
CA PRO A 254 2.98 38.30 -3.99
C PRO A 254 1.59 37.99 -3.40
N TYR A 255 0.71 37.31 -4.13
CA TYR A 255 -0.72 37.18 -3.81
C TYR A 255 -1.17 35.75 -3.49
N ALA A 256 -0.40 34.74 -3.90
CA ALA A 256 -0.67 33.34 -3.61
C ALA A 256 0.48 32.67 -2.84
N THR A 257 0.17 31.68 -2.02
CA THR A 257 1.20 30.93 -1.29
C THR A 257 1.84 29.90 -2.21
N LEU A 258 3.15 30.01 -2.42
CA LEU A 258 3.92 29.17 -3.33
C LEU A 258 4.57 28.01 -2.57
N PHE A 259 4.14 26.79 -2.91
CA PHE A 259 4.74 25.53 -2.48
C PHE A 259 5.64 25.03 -3.59
N CYS A 260 6.94 25.23 -3.46
CA CYS A 260 7.93 24.79 -4.43
C CYS A 260 8.49 23.43 -4.04
N ILE A 261 8.51 22.46 -4.95
CA ILE A 261 9.30 21.25 -4.69
C ILE A 261 10.79 21.58 -4.85
N ASP A 262 11.66 20.90 -4.10
CA ASP A 262 13.10 21.16 -4.05
C ASP A 262 13.78 21.29 -5.42
N ALA A 263 13.53 20.38 -6.35
CA ALA A 263 14.10 20.42 -7.70
C ALA A 263 13.69 21.66 -8.52
N SER A 264 12.57 22.32 -8.16
CA SER A 264 12.11 23.56 -8.79
C SER A 264 12.75 24.81 -8.17
N PHE A 265 13.37 24.70 -6.98
CA PHE A 265 13.90 25.85 -6.26
C PHE A 265 15.02 26.59 -7.04
N PRO A 266 16.02 25.91 -7.64
CA PRO A 266 17.01 26.56 -8.49
C PRO A 266 16.43 27.22 -9.75
N ILE A 267 15.33 26.69 -10.28
CA ILE A 267 14.65 27.25 -11.47
C ILE A 267 13.98 28.57 -11.10
N LEU A 268 13.26 28.57 -9.97
CA LEU A 268 12.59 29.75 -9.44
C LEU A 268 13.59 30.84 -9.03
N ALA A 269 14.72 30.45 -8.44
CA ALA A 269 15.82 31.35 -8.11
C ALA A 269 16.36 32.08 -9.34
N ARG A 270 16.65 31.35 -10.43
CA ARG A 270 17.12 31.96 -11.69
C ARG A 270 16.06 32.84 -12.36
N ALA A 271 14.77 32.57 -12.16
CA ALA A 271 13.67 33.41 -12.63
C ALA A 271 13.41 34.66 -11.74
N GLY A 272 14.04 34.72 -10.57
CA GLY A 272 13.80 35.75 -9.55
C GLY A 272 12.41 35.66 -8.91
N ILE A 273 11.91 34.44 -8.68
CA ILE A 273 10.60 34.16 -8.07
C ILE A 273 10.82 33.48 -6.73
N LYS A 274 10.69 34.22 -5.61
CA LYS A 274 10.94 33.66 -4.28
C LYS A 274 9.72 32.83 -3.82
N PRO A 275 9.86 31.51 -3.59
CA PRO A 275 8.77 30.71 -3.03
C PRO A 275 8.60 31.00 -1.53
N ASP A 276 7.42 30.66 -0.97
CA ASP A 276 7.21 30.75 0.48
C ASP A 276 7.72 29.49 1.19
N ILE A 277 7.45 28.34 0.58
CA ILE A 277 7.74 27.03 1.13
C ILE A 277 8.50 26.22 0.08
N VAL A 278 9.60 25.59 0.48
CA VAL A 278 10.32 24.60 -0.33
C VAL A 278 10.24 23.25 0.37
N LEU A 279 9.78 22.21 -0.34
CA LEU A 279 9.57 20.88 0.21
C LEU A 279 10.65 19.90 -0.22
N SER A 280 11.21 19.16 0.73
CA SER A 280 12.11 18.03 0.47
C SER A 280 11.69 16.79 1.24
N LEU A 281 11.46 15.73 0.47
CA LEU A 281 11.03 14.42 0.96
C LEU A 281 12.14 13.36 0.84
N GLU A 282 13.01 13.51 -0.15
CA GLU A 282 13.99 12.50 -0.51
C GLU A 282 15.19 12.42 0.46
N ARG A 283 15.67 11.20 0.67
CA ARG A 283 16.77 10.89 1.61
C ARG A 283 18.14 10.68 0.96
N VAL A 284 18.26 11.05 -0.32
CA VAL A 284 19.49 10.92 -1.11
C VAL A 284 20.39 12.14 -0.95
N ASP A 285 21.70 11.96 -1.10
CA ASP A 285 22.69 13.04 -0.97
C ASP A 285 22.58 14.10 -2.07
N LEU A 286 22.16 13.67 -3.26
CA LEU A 286 22.00 14.50 -4.46
C LEU A 286 21.06 15.69 -4.22
N THR A 287 20.00 15.54 -3.42
CA THR A 287 19.03 16.63 -3.18
C THR A 287 19.66 17.86 -2.53
N ALA A 288 20.83 17.73 -1.88
CA ALA A 288 21.58 18.87 -1.37
C ALA A 288 21.96 19.88 -2.47
N LYS A 289 22.21 19.41 -3.71
CA LYS A 289 22.60 20.28 -4.83
C LYS A 289 21.54 21.33 -5.15
N PHE A 290 20.26 21.05 -4.93
CA PHE A 290 19.19 22.04 -5.16
C PHE A 290 19.34 23.29 -4.29
N TYR A 291 19.98 23.15 -3.13
CA TYR A 291 20.22 24.24 -2.20
C TYR A 291 21.60 24.87 -2.37
N GLU A 292 22.61 24.06 -2.70
CA GLU A 292 23.98 24.52 -2.96
C GLU A 292 24.09 25.36 -4.24
N GLU A 293 23.35 25.00 -5.28
CA GLU A 293 23.30 25.70 -6.57
C GLU A 293 22.34 26.90 -6.58
N THR A 294 21.70 27.19 -5.43
CA THR A 294 20.81 28.34 -5.26
C THR A 294 21.52 29.45 -4.47
N PRO A 295 21.49 30.72 -4.91
CA PRO A 295 22.09 31.82 -4.15
C PRO A 295 21.59 31.90 -2.70
N LEU A 296 22.52 32.07 -1.75
CA LEU A 296 22.21 32.03 -0.31
C LEU A 296 21.11 33.03 0.10
N ASP A 297 21.11 34.25 -0.44
CA ASP A 297 20.09 35.28 -0.13
C ASP A 297 18.69 34.90 -0.63
N PHE A 298 18.61 33.95 -1.55
CA PHE A 298 17.34 33.41 -2.02
C PHE A 298 16.70 32.45 -1.01
N GLN A 299 17.48 31.87 -0.11
CA GLN A 299 16.98 31.05 1.00
C GLN A 299 16.34 31.90 2.11
N GLU A 300 16.64 33.20 2.18
CA GLU A 300 16.14 34.08 3.23
C GLU A 300 14.63 34.29 3.14
N GLY A 301 13.91 34.14 4.26
CA GLY A 301 12.45 34.24 4.32
C GLY A 301 11.70 33.03 3.74
N VAL A 302 12.40 31.98 3.29
CA VAL A 302 11.81 30.72 2.84
C VAL A 302 11.66 29.76 4.02
N ILE A 303 10.53 29.04 4.06
CA ILE A 303 10.35 27.89 4.96
C ILE A 303 10.72 26.62 4.20
N PHE A 304 11.74 25.92 4.68
CA PHE A 304 12.14 24.62 4.17
C PHE A 304 11.40 23.53 4.96
N ALA A 305 10.33 22.99 4.36
CA ALA A 305 9.54 21.89 4.91
C ALA A 305 10.22 20.56 4.58
N LEU A 306 10.98 20.05 5.53
CA LEU A 306 11.83 18.88 5.40
C LEU A 306 11.16 17.69 6.08
N THR A 307 11.33 16.50 5.52
CA THR A 307 11.07 15.28 6.29
C THR A 307 12.25 14.98 7.20
N SER A 308 12.03 14.31 8.33
CA SER A 308 13.09 13.95 9.29
C SER A 308 14.12 12.96 8.73
N ILE A 309 13.83 12.36 7.58
CA ILE A 309 14.67 11.38 6.89
C ILE A 309 15.53 12.01 5.78
N VAL A 310 15.58 13.34 5.64
CA VAL A 310 16.40 13.97 4.58
C VAL A 310 17.88 13.81 4.87
N HIS A 311 18.69 13.81 3.80
CA HIS A 311 20.12 13.63 3.92
C HIS A 311 20.79 14.78 4.68
N LYS A 312 21.76 14.48 5.56
CA LYS A 312 22.48 15.47 6.39
C LYS A 312 23.09 16.61 5.56
N ARG A 313 23.62 16.29 4.38
CA ARG A 313 24.19 17.30 3.44
C ARG A 313 23.14 18.33 3.01
N LEU A 314 21.89 17.92 2.77
CA LEU A 314 20.80 18.85 2.44
C LEU A 314 20.52 19.80 3.61
N ILE A 315 20.44 19.28 4.83
CA ILE A 315 20.24 20.10 6.04
C ILE A 315 21.38 21.12 6.18
N GLN A 316 22.62 20.70 5.85
CA GLN A 316 23.80 21.56 5.87
C GLN A 316 23.82 22.58 4.73
N ALA A 317 23.25 22.29 3.56
CA ALA A 317 23.19 23.20 2.42
C ALA A 317 22.21 24.36 2.64
N ILE A 318 21.20 24.17 3.50
CA ILE A 318 20.28 25.22 3.93
C ILE A 318 20.95 26.03 5.05
N LYS A 319 21.34 27.26 4.73
CA LYS A 319 22.07 28.19 5.63
C LYS A 319 21.22 29.36 6.11
N LYS A 320 20.24 29.80 5.32
CA LYS A 320 19.28 30.85 5.69
C LYS A 320 17.85 30.31 5.61
N GLY A 321 16.88 31.10 6.07
CA GLY A 321 15.48 30.71 6.14
C GLY A 321 15.15 29.84 7.35
N VAL A 322 13.95 29.28 7.37
CA VAL A 322 13.43 28.48 8.49
C VAL A 322 13.40 27.01 8.09
N LYS A 323 14.11 26.15 8.82
CA LYS A 323 13.98 24.70 8.68
C LYS A 323 12.82 24.23 9.53
N GLN A 324 11.86 23.55 8.93
CA GLN A 324 10.70 22.94 9.59
C GLN A 324 10.76 21.45 9.29
N PHE A 325 10.75 20.60 10.32
CA PHE A 325 10.80 19.15 10.13
C PHE A 325 9.47 18.48 10.43
N SER A 326 9.10 17.51 9.60
CA SER A 326 7.94 16.63 9.80
C SER A 326 8.34 15.17 9.67
N PHE A 327 7.56 14.26 10.25
CA PHE A 327 7.81 12.83 10.09
C PHE A 327 7.06 12.29 8.89
N ARG A 328 7.62 11.26 8.26
CA ARG A 328 6.84 10.42 7.35
C ARG A 328 6.04 9.41 8.16
N PRO A 329 4.91 8.89 7.67
CA PRO A 329 4.06 7.95 8.42
C PRO A 329 4.57 6.50 8.31
N PHE A 330 5.86 6.28 8.63
CA PHE A 330 6.44 4.95 8.73
C PHE A 330 6.29 4.38 10.15
N GLY A 331 6.48 3.07 10.31
CA GLY A 331 6.43 2.42 11.61
C GLY A 331 7.48 3.00 12.55
N TYR A 332 8.72 3.12 12.08
CA TYR A 332 9.86 3.54 12.90
C TYR A 332 9.82 5.02 13.32
N THR A 333 9.14 5.88 12.56
CA THR A 333 8.98 7.31 12.88
C THR A 333 7.90 7.58 13.93
N ASN A 334 6.97 6.64 14.13
CA ASN A 334 5.90 6.76 15.14
C ASN A 334 6.37 6.51 16.58
N LEU A 335 7.61 6.07 16.76
CA LEU A 335 8.11 5.50 18.01
C LEU A 335 8.58 6.53 19.04
N PHE A 336 8.82 7.76 18.60
CA PHE A 336 9.53 8.75 19.39
C PHE A 336 8.62 9.54 20.34
N ASP A 337 7.30 9.32 20.32
CA ASP A 337 6.31 10.10 21.09
C ASP A 337 6.41 11.62 20.86
N LEU A 338 6.96 12.03 19.72
CA LEU A 338 7.20 13.41 19.29
C LEU A 338 6.10 13.87 18.31
N HIS A 339 4.85 13.59 18.63
CA HIS A 339 3.70 13.77 17.73
C HIS A 339 3.43 15.22 17.31
N GLN A 340 3.99 16.21 18.00
CA GLN A 340 3.91 17.62 17.58
C GLN A 340 4.58 17.89 16.22
N TYR A 341 5.59 17.10 15.85
CA TYR A 341 6.22 17.17 14.52
C TYR A 341 5.38 16.48 13.44
N GLY A 342 4.33 15.76 13.84
CA GLY A 342 3.27 15.19 13.01
C GLY A 342 3.76 14.33 11.85
N TYR A 343 2.82 13.90 10.99
CA TYR A 343 3.08 12.93 9.93
C TYR A 343 2.52 13.40 8.60
N VAL A 344 3.38 13.59 7.60
CA VAL A 344 3.03 13.98 6.22
C VAL A 344 3.97 13.30 5.22
N GLY A 345 3.57 13.27 3.95
CA GLY A 345 4.29 12.58 2.90
C GLY A 345 3.98 11.08 2.89
N ILE A 346 2.70 10.72 2.98
CA ILE A 346 2.22 9.38 2.63
C ILE A 346 2.54 9.12 1.16
N GLY A 347 2.28 10.10 0.30
CA GLY A 347 2.58 10.04 -1.12
C GLY A 347 4.08 9.87 -1.41
N MET A 348 4.38 9.42 -2.63
CA MET A 348 5.72 8.99 -3.04
C MET A 348 6.56 10.11 -3.65
N SER A 349 6.15 11.38 -3.55
CA SER A 349 6.92 12.53 -4.03
C SER A 349 6.73 13.77 -3.14
N ALA A 350 7.68 14.71 -3.21
CA ALA A 350 7.57 16.02 -2.56
C ALA A 350 6.32 16.81 -2.99
N ALA A 351 5.83 16.60 -4.22
CA ALA A 351 4.61 17.24 -4.71
C ALA A 351 3.35 16.64 -4.08
N ASN A 352 3.32 15.32 -3.83
CA ASN A 352 2.23 14.70 -3.08
C ASN A 352 2.23 15.22 -1.62
N MET A 353 3.40 15.31 -0.98
CA MET A 353 3.55 15.91 0.35
C MET A 353 3.06 17.37 0.38
N ALA A 354 3.32 18.15 -0.68
CA ALA A 354 2.81 19.52 -0.79
C ALA A 354 1.28 19.57 -0.79
N TYR A 355 0.63 18.67 -1.53
CA TYR A 355 -0.83 18.57 -1.55
C TYR A 355 -1.40 18.19 -0.17
N GLU A 356 -0.79 17.22 0.52
CA GLU A 356 -1.18 16.85 1.89
C GLU A 356 -1.11 18.05 2.84
N LEU A 357 -0.03 18.85 2.79
CA LEU A 357 0.09 20.07 3.59
C LEU A 357 -0.97 21.11 3.24
N VAL A 358 -1.27 21.32 1.96
CA VAL A 358 -2.35 22.21 1.52
C VAL A 358 -3.70 21.75 2.09
N VAL A 359 -3.97 20.45 2.09
CA VAL A 359 -5.19 19.86 2.66
C VAL A 359 -5.24 20.09 4.17
N HIS A 360 -4.17 19.77 4.91
CA HIS A 360 -4.10 19.94 6.36
C HIS A 360 -4.23 21.39 6.80
N SER A 361 -3.70 22.33 6.01
CA SER A 361 -3.78 23.77 6.24
C SER A 361 -5.11 24.40 5.84
N ARG A 362 -6.06 23.64 5.30
CA ARG A 362 -7.43 24.12 4.98
C ARG A 362 -7.45 25.27 3.96
N PHE A 363 -6.62 25.21 2.93
CA PHE A 363 -6.70 26.13 1.80
C PHE A 363 -8.05 26.00 1.07
N LYS A 364 -8.50 27.05 0.39
CA LYS A 364 -9.74 27.00 -0.41
C LYS A 364 -9.50 26.54 -1.84
N ARG A 365 -8.30 26.82 -2.36
CA ARG A 365 -7.88 26.50 -3.71
C ARG A 365 -6.45 25.95 -3.72
N CYS A 366 -6.25 24.88 -4.47
CA CYS A 366 -4.95 24.29 -4.77
C CYS A 366 -4.73 24.29 -6.28
N VAL A 367 -3.60 24.79 -6.76
CA VAL A 367 -3.27 24.90 -8.19
C VAL A 367 -1.98 24.18 -8.47
N PHE A 368 -1.99 23.25 -9.43
CA PHE A 368 -0.78 22.57 -9.90
C PHE A 368 -0.21 23.26 -11.14
N ILE A 369 1.08 23.60 -11.11
CA ILE A 369 1.87 24.00 -12.28
C ILE A 369 3.15 23.18 -12.36
N GLY A 370 3.62 22.85 -13.57
CA GLY A 370 4.78 21.96 -13.75
C GLY A 370 4.59 20.53 -13.21
N GLN A 371 3.38 20.14 -12.82
CA GLN A 371 3.03 18.78 -12.40
C GLN A 371 2.65 17.93 -13.63
N ASP A 372 3.58 17.75 -14.56
CA ASP A 372 3.30 17.09 -15.84
C ASP A 372 3.10 15.59 -15.73
N LEU A 373 3.84 14.91 -14.84
CA LEU A 373 3.80 13.45 -14.64
C LEU A 373 3.95 12.65 -15.96
N SER A 374 4.61 13.24 -16.95
CA SER A 374 4.75 12.73 -18.30
C SER A 374 5.91 13.41 -19.01
N PHE A 375 6.39 12.80 -20.08
CA PHE A 375 7.35 13.43 -20.96
C PHE A 375 6.67 14.49 -21.83
N SER A 376 7.39 15.57 -22.13
CA SER A 376 7.00 16.49 -23.20
C SER A 376 7.03 15.81 -24.58
N GLN A 377 6.42 16.46 -25.59
CA GLN A 377 6.50 16.00 -26.98
C GLN A 377 7.94 15.85 -27.50
N SER A 378 8.87 16.65 -27.00
CA SER A 378 10.30 16.58 -27.33
C SER A 378 11.07 15.54 -26.49
N GLY A 379 10.38 14.75 -25.66
CA GLY A 379 10.97 13.70 -24.83
C GLY A 379 11.66 14.20 -23.55
N ASN A 380 11.50 15.47 -23.18
CA ASN A 380 12.07 16.02 -21.94
C ASN A 380 11.28 15.51 -20.73
N SER A 381 11.98 15.12 -19.67
CA SER A 381 11.43 14.66 -18.39
C SER A 381 11.24 15.79 -17.39
N HIS A 382 12.05 16.85 -17.48
CA HIS A 382 12.05 17.97 -16.54
C HIS A 382 12.06 19.32 -17.27
N ALA A 383 11.80 20.38 -16.52
CA ALA A 383 11.91 21.75 -17.03
C ALA A 383 13.36 22.13 -17.39
N SER A 384 13.49 23.06 -18.34
CA SER A 384 14.76 23.60 -18.78
C SER A 384 15.53 24.25 -17.61
N GLY A 385 16.78 23.84 -17.46
CA GLY A 385 17.67 24.25 -16.38
C GLY A 385 17.47 23.51 -15.05
N ALA A 386 16.78 22.37 -15.04
CA ALA A 386 16.89 21.42 -13.94
C ALA A 386 18.36 21.05 -13.70
N ILE A 387 18.77 20.94 -12.43
CA ILE A 387 20.18 20.71 -12.04
C ILE A 387 20.77 19.43 -12.63
N TYR A 388 19.95 18.38 -12.77
CA TYR A 388 20.36 17.08 -13.33
C TYR A 388 20.03 16.93 -14.83
N GLY A 389 19.62 18.01 -15.49
CA GLY A 389 19.24 18.03 -16.90
C GLY A 389 17.74 17.82 -17.14
N ASP A 390 17.26 18.35 -18.26
CA ASP A 390 15.86 18.28 -18.69
C ASP A 390 15.47 16.92 -19.31
N ARG A 391 16.45 16.03 -19.52
CA ARG A 391 16.32 14.64 -20.00
C ARG A 391 16.99 13.64 -19.06
N GLU A 392 16.97 13.92 -17.76
CA GLU A 392 17.48 13.04 -16.71
C GLU A 392 16.88 11.63 -16.83
N ILE A 393 15.56 11.56 -17.05
CA ILE A 393 14.85 10.32 -17.32
C ILE A 393 14.62 10.22 -18.82
N LYS A 394 14.95 9.06 -19.40
CA LYS A 394 14.75 8.80 -20.83
C LYS A 394 13.45 8.01 -21.07
N PRO A 395 12.67 8.36 -22.12
CA PRO A 395 11.61 7.51 -22.64
C PRO A 395 12.09 6.08 -22.85
N LYS A 396 11.22 5.10 -22.54
CA LYS A 396 11.54 3.69 -22.80
C LYS A 396 11.42 3.39 -24.29
N LYS A 397 12.08 2.30 -24.74
CA LYS A 397 11.96 1.83 -26.13
C LYS A 397 10.74 0.91 -26.27
N ASP A 398 10.02 1.06 -27.39
CA ASP A 398 8.94 0.17 -27.87
C ASP A 398 7.93 -0.28 -26.81
N LYS A 399 7.82 -1.60 -26.56
CA LYS A 399 6.71 -2.26 -25.85
C LYS A 399 6.60 -1.92 -24.36
N ASP A 400 7.63 -1.31 -23.77
CA ASP A 400 7.65 -0.98 -22.34
C ASP A 400 7.12 0.43 -22.03
N LYS A 401 6.67 1.17 -23.04
CA LYS A 401 6.09 2.49 -22.86
C LYS A 401 4.79 2.40 -22.07
N ILE A 402 4.65 3.30 -21.11
CA ILE A 402 3.44 3.45 -20.32
C ILE A 402 2.77 4.74 -20.76
N PHE A 403 1.48 4.66 -21.04
CA PHE A 403 0.66 5.80 -21.43
C PHE A 403 -0.42 6.06 -20.37
N ILE A 404 -0.76 7.33 -20.22
CA ILE A 404 -1.84 7.80 -19.34
C ILE A 404 -2.63 8.90 -20.05
N GLU A 405 -3.86 9.12 -19.61
CA GLU A 405 -4.75 10.13 -20.18
C GLU A 405 -4.12 11.52 -20.12
N LYS A 406 -4.15 12.22 -21.26
CA LYS A 406 -3.60 13.56 -21.40
C LYS A 406 -4.55 14.62 -20.85
N TYR A 407 -3.99 15.72 -20.34
CA TYR A 407 -4.73 16.95 -20.05
C TYR A 407 -5.73 17.29 -21.17
N GLY A 408 -6.99 17.54 -20.80
CA GLY A 408 -8.09 17.86 -21.73
C GLY A 408 -8.84 16.63 -22.27
N GLY A 409 -8.41 15.40 -21.94
CA GLY A 409 -9.13 14.15 -22.24
C GLY A 409 -9.06 13.66 -23.69
N ASN A 410 -8.27 14.31 -24.54
CA ASN A 410 -8.16 14.00 -25.97
C ASN A 410 -6.81 13.35 -26.30
N GLY A 411 -6.62 12.11 -25.86
CA GLY A 411 -5.45 11.29 -26.15
C GLY A 411 -4.61 10.95 -24.92
N GLU A 412 -3.37 10.52 -25.16
CA GLU A 412 -2.47 10.01 -24.13
C GLU A 412 -1.10 10.69 -24.17
N VAL A 413 -0.40 10.64 -23.04
CA VAL A 413 1.00 11.07 -22.90
C VAL A 413 1.85 9.94 -22.34
N GLU A 414 3.10 9.85 -22.81
CA GLU A 414 4.06 8.87 -22.32
C GLU A 414 4.50 9.23 -20.90
N THR A 415 4.54 8.23 -20.01
CA THR A 415 4.90 8.37 -18.62
C THR A 415 5.81 7.22 -18.14
N THR A 416 6.18 7.24 -16.87
CA THR A 416 6.90 6.16 -16.19
C THR A 416 6.01 5.50 -15.14
N LEU A 417 6.39 4.30 -14.70
CA LEU A 417 5.67 3.61 -13.62
C LEU A 417 5.63 4.45 -12.32
N VAL A 418 6.74 5.13 -12.02
CA VAL A 418 6.87 5.98 -10.82
C VAL A 418 5.98 7.22 -10.91
N TRP A 419 5.92 7.89 -12.07
CA TRP A 419 5.03 9.03 -12.24
C TRP A 419 3.55 8.66 -12.26
N LYS A 420 3.22 7.48 -12.82
CA LYS A 420 1.88 6.91 -12.72
C LYS A 420 1.51 6.64 -11.25
N LEU A 421 2.44 6.13 -10.44
CA LEU A 421 2.22 5.97 -9.00
C LEU A 421 1.95 7.34 -8.33
N PHE A 422 2.71 8.39 -8.66
CA PHE A 422 2.48 9.74 -8.11
C PHE A 422 1.11 10.29 -8.50
N LEU A 423 0.66 10.05 -9.74
CA LEU A 423 -0.66 10.39 -10.23
C LEU A 423 -1.75 9.69 -9.40
N GLU A 424 -1.64 8.37 -9.21
CA GLU A 424 -2.60 7.58 -8.44
C GLU A 424 -2.71 8.05 -6.98
N PHE A 425 -1.60 8.51 -6.37
CA PHE A 425 -1.64 9.16 -5.06
C PHE A 425 -2.42 10.47 -5.07
N PHE A 426 -2.19 11.36 -6.06
CA PHE A 426 -2.98 12.59 -6.15
C PHE A 426 -4.47 12.31 -6.31
N GLU A 427 -4.86 11.40 -7.22
CA GLU A 427 -6.27 11.08 -7.47
C GLU A 427 -6.94 10.53 -6.20
N LYS A 428 -6.23 9.65 -5.47
CA LYS A 428 -6.68 9.12 -4.18
C LYS A 428 -6.83 10.21 -3.13
N ASP A 429 -5.84 11.09 -2.97
CA ASP A 429 -5.85 12.12 -1.92
C ASP A 429 -6.87 13.22 -2.22
N ILE A 430 -7.06 13.57 -3.50
CA ILE A 430 -8.12 14.48 -3.95
C ILE A 430 -9.49 13.88 -3.63
N PHE A 431 -9.73 12.61 -3.97
CA PHE A 431 -10.99 11.93 -3.66
C PHE A 431 -11.27 11.88 -2.15
N ASN A 432 -10.24 11.65 -1.32
CA ASN A 432 -10.36 11.55 0.13
C ASN A 432 -10.34 12.91 0.85
N THR A 433 -10.26 14.03 0.13
CA THR A 433 -10.20 15.35 0.76
C THR A 433 -11.51 15.63 1.53
N PRO A 434 -11.47 15.84 2.87
CA PRO A 434 -12.66 15.78 3.72
C PRO A 434 -13.47 17.09 3.74
N TYR A 435 -13.20 18.00 2.81
CA TYR A 435 -13.86 19.30 2.70
C TYR A 435 -13.81 19.80 1.26
N LYS A 436 -14.58 20.84 0.95
CA LYS A 436 -14.60 21.44 -0.38
C LYS A 436 -13.29 22.22 -0.62
N LEU A 437 -12.39 21.63 -1.40
CA LEU A 437 -11.16 22.24 -1.92
C LEU A 437 -11.28 22.34 -3.44
N GLU A 438 -11.12 23.54 -4.01
CA GLU A 438 -11.03 23.70 -5.47
C GLU A 438 -9.62 23.29 -5.93
N VAL A 439 -9.46 22.09 -6.47
CA VAL A 439 -8.19 21.61 -7.00
C VAL A 439 -8.15 21.84 -8.51
N ILE A 440 -7.15 22.60 -8.96
CA ILE A 440 -7.00 23.01 -10.36
C ILE A 440 -5.72 22.41 -10.93
N ASN A 441 -5.87 21.67 -12.03
CA ASN A 441 -4.76 21.27 -12.86
C ASN A 441 -4.49 22.35 -13.93
N ALA A 442 -3.36 23.04 -13.82
CA ALA A 442 -2.91 24.05 -14.79
C ALA A 442 -1.66 23.61 -15.57
N THR A 443 -1.47 22.30 -15.75
CA THR A 443 -0.33 21.69 -16.46
C THR A 443 -0.69 21.32 -17.89
N GLU A 444 -1.03 22.33 -18.70
CA GLU A 444 -1.39 22.11 -20.10
C GLU A 444 -0.26 21.36 -20.85
N GLY A 445 -0.58 20.15 -21.32
CA GLY A 445 0.37 19.28 -22.04
C GLY A 445 0.86 18.08 -21.23
N GLY A 446 0.60 18.04 -19.93
CA GLY A 446 0.92 16.91 -19.06
C GLY A 446 -0.21 15.88 -18.93
N ALA A 447 -0.15 15.11 -17.85
CA ALA A 447 -1.16 14.14 -17.46
C ALA A 447 -2.46 14.79 -17.01
N ARG A 448 -3.58 14.13 -17.30
CA ARG A 448 -4.85 14.40 -16.63
C ARG A 448 -4.79 13.86 -15.21
N ILE A 449 -5.20 14.68 -14.24
CA ILE A 449 -5.32 14.30 -12.83
C ILE A 449 -6.81 14.25 -12.49
N LYS A 450 -7.38 13.04 -12.30
CA LYS A 450 -8.81 12.90 -12.00
C LYS A 450 -9.14 13.56 -10.66
N GLY A 451 -10.34 14.15 -10.60
CA GLY A 451 -10.80 14.95 -9.45
C GLY A 451 -10.37 16.42 -9.48
N THR A 452 -9.54 16.84 -10.44
CA THR A 452 -9.18 18.25 -10.63
C THR A 452 -10.06 18.94 -11.68
N LYS A 453 -10.11 20.27 -11.62
CA LYS A 453 -10.59 21.11 -12.72
C LYS A 453 -9.40 21.48 -13.62
N GLU A 454 -9.47 21.14 -14.89
CA GLU A 454 -8.49 21.58 -15.89
C GLU A 454 -8.74 23.06 -16.24
N MET A 455 -7.74 23.91 -16.06
CA MET A 455 -7.84 25.35 -16.37
C MET A 455 -6.47 25.92 -16.73
N PRO A 456 -6.33 26.73 -17.81
CA PRO A 456 -5.07 27.39 -18.12
C PRO A 456 -4.60 28.28 -16.96
N PHE A 457 -3.28 28.29 -16.68
CA PHE A 457 -2.76 29.03 -15.52
C PHE A 457 -3.08 30.53 -15.56
N LYS A 458 -3.11 31.11 -16.77
CA LYS A 458 -3.52 32.50 -16.99
C LYS A 458 -4.92 32.80 -16.42
N GLU A 459 -5.90 31.95 -16.71
CA GLU A 459 -7.27 32.11 -16.19
C GLU A 459 -7.34 31.93 -14.66
N VAL A 460 -6.46 31.11 -14.09
CA VAL A 460 -6.33 30.96 -12.64
C VAL A 460 -5.79 32.25 -12.02
N CYS A 461 -4.75 32.85 -12.62
CA CYS A 461 -4.16 34.12 -12.18
C CYS A 461 -5.15 35.29 -12.20
N GLU A 462 -6.14 35.26 -13.09
CA GLU A 462 -7.22 36.24 -13.14
C GLU A 462 -8.23 36.10 -11.98
N LYS A 463 -8.32 34.89 -11.38
CA LYS A 463 -9.23 34.58 -10.26
C LYS A 463 -8.60 34.71 -8.88
N ILE A 464 -7.33 35.08 -8.80
CA ILE A 464 -6.62 35.32 -7.54
C ILE A 464 -6.82 36.78 -7.15
N ASP A 465 -7.22 37.02 -5.90
CA ASP A 465 -7.39 38.36 -5.36
C ASP A 465 -6.03 39.07 -5.26
N LYS A 466 -5.89 40.17 -6.01
CA LYS A 466 -4.68 41.01 -6.06
C LYS A 466 -4.82 42.30 -5.23
N SER A 467 -5.92 42.45 -4.47
CA SER A 467 -6.20 43.65 -3.68
C SER A 467 -5.20 43.85 -2.55
N LYS A 468 -4.65 42.76 -1.99
CA LYS A 468 -3.66 42.78 -0.91
C LYS A 468 -2.63 41.67 -1.10
N PRO A 469 -1.34 41.93 -0.81
CA PRO A 469 -0.34 40.87 -0.81
C PRO A 469 -0.64 39.85 0.29
N LYS A 470 -0.14 38.62 0.09
CA LYS A 470 -0.25 37.53 1.06
C LYS A 470 0.45 37.92 2.37
N PRO A 471 -0.12 37.56 3.53
CA PRO A 471 0.54 37.80 4.81
C PRO A 471 1.79 36.93 4.96
N PRO A 472 2.80 37.38 5.73
CA PRO A 472 3.98 36.56 6.03
C PRO A 472 3.59 35.29 6.81
N ILE A 473 4.42 34.25 6.71
CA ILE A 473 4.27 33.02 7.51
C ILE A 473 5.29 33.09 8.63
N ASN A 474 4.82 33.22 9.87
CA ASN A 474 5.67 33.27 11.05
C ASN A 474 5.49 31.97 11.84
N LEU A 475 6.60 31.29 12.10
CA LEU A 475 6.62 30.04 12.87
C LEU A 475 7.22 30.26 14.25
N ILE A 476 6.76 29.47 15.21
CA ILE A 476 7.17 29.51 16.60
C ILE A 476 8.19 28.40 16.84
N TYR A 477 9.38 28.80 17.31
CA TYR A 477 10.41 27.86 17.74
C TYR A 477 10.10 27.32 19.14
N PRO A 478 10.37 26.02 19.40
CA PRO A 478 10.24 25.45 20.73
C PRO A 478 11.23 26.11 21.70
N THR A 479 10.82 26.24 22.96
CA THR A 479 11.67 26.76 24.03
C THR A 479 12.84 25.82 24.34
N GLN A 480 13.91 26.32 24.96
CA GLN A 480 15.04 25.48 25.37
C GLN A 480 14.63 24.33 26.30
N SER A 481 13.63 24.56 27.16
CA SER A 481 13.10 23.53 28.06
C SER A 481 12.40 22.41 27.28
N GLU A 482 11.58 22.76 26.29
CA GLU A 482 10.93 21.78 25.40
C GLU A 482 11.94 21.02 24.56
N GLN A 483 12.95 21.70 24.02
CA GLN A 483 14.04 21.07 23.27
C GLN A 483 14.77 20.03 24.13
N ALA A 484 15.17 20.39 25.37
CA ALA A 484 15.86 19.47 26.27
C ALA A 484 14.98 18.26 26.66
N LYS A 485 13.68 18.49 26.92
CA LYS A 485 12.71 17.43 27.19
C LYS A 485 12.59 16.47 26.01
N ASN A 486 12.40 17.00 24.80
CA ASN A 486 12.23 16.21 23.59
C ASN A 486 13.50 15.43 23.23
N LEU A 487 14.70 16.00 23.46
CA LEU A 487 15.97 15.29 23.27
C LEU A 487 16.08 14.08 24.19
N LYS A 488 15.68 14.24 25.46
CA LYS A 488 15.68 13.14 26.44
C LYS A 488 14.73 12.01 26.02
N ILE A 489 13.51 12.36 25.57
CA ILE A 489 12.54 11.38 25.05
C ILE A 489 13.14 10.64 23.86
N ALA A 490 13.69 11.38 22.89
CA ALA A 490 14.30 10.78 21.71
C ALA A 490 15.43 9.80 22.06
N LYS A 491 16.32 10.19 22.97
CA LYS A 491 17.45 9.35 23.40
C LYS A 491 16.97 8.07 24.07
N GLN A 492 16.03 8.21 25.01
CA GLN A 492 15.45 7.08 25.73
C GLN A 492 14.80 6.09 24.77
N LYS A 493 14.07 6.58 23.75
CA LYS A 493 13.45 5.73 22.73
C LYS A 493 14.48 4.96 21.90
N CYS A 494 15.57 5.60 21.48
CA CYS A 494 16.66 4.90 20.79
C CYS A 494 17.24 3.77 21.67
N GLU A 495 17.47 4.03 22.96
CA GLU A 495 17.98 3.04 23.92
C GLU A 495 16.99 1.88 24.15
N GLU A 496 15.69 2.18 24.26
CA GLU A 496 14.62 1.20 24.39
C GLU A 496 14.52 0.30 23.15
N ILE A 497 14.62 0.87 21.94
CA ILE A 497 14.62 0.11 20.69
C ILE A 497 15.83 -0.82 20.65
N ILE A 498 17.03 -0.31 20.94
CA ILE A 498 18.25 -1.13 20.95
C ILE A 498 18.13 -2.28 21.96
N LYS A 499 17.62 -2.01 23.17
CA LYS A 499 17.46 -3.05 24.20
C LYS A 499 16.50 -4.14 23.74
N TYR A 500 15.29 -3.77 23.33
CA TYR A 500 14.29 -4.72 22.83
C TYR A 500 14.80 -5.51 21.62
N ALA A 501 15.48 -4.82 20.70
CA ALA A 501 16.04 -5.43 19.50
C ALA A 501 17.10 -6.49 19.82
N ASN A 502 18.01 -6.22 20.76
CA ASN A 502 19.00 -7.21 21.19
C ASN A 502 18.32 -8.42 21.84
N GLU A 503 17.36 -8.20 22.75
CA GLU A 503 16.62 -9.29 23.41
C GLU A 503 15.93 -10.21 22.39
N LYS A 504 15.23 -9.63 21.42
CA LYS A 504 14.54 -10.40 20.38
C LYS A 504 15.50 -11.02 19.37
N LYS A 505 16.59 -10.33 19.01
CA LYS A 505 17.61 -10.86 18.10
C LYS A 505 18.26 -12.11 18.69
N THR A 506 18.60 -12.10 19.98
CA THR A 506 19.16 -13.29 20.66
C THR A 506 18.20 -14.48 20.58
N GLN A 507 16.89 -14.27 20.79
CA GLN A 507 15.89 -15.34 20.62
C GLN A 507 15.89 -15.92 19.20
N VAL A 508 15.98 -15.07 18.18
CA VAL A 508 16.04 -15.51 16.77
C VAL A 508 17.36 -16.21 16.45
N GLU A 509 18.49 -15.71 16.96
CA GLU A 509 19.82 -16.30 16.79
C GLU A 509 19.92 -17.69 17.44
N GLU A 510 19.36 -17.87 18.64
CA GLU A 510 19.29 -19.17 19.32
C GLU A 510 18.48 -20.19 18.50
N ALA A 511 17.31 -19.78 18.00
CA ALA A 511 16.49 -20.64 17.13
C ALA A 511 17.23 -20.98 15.82
N PHE A 512 17.92 -20.00 15.22
CA PHE A 512 18.72 -20.22 14.02
C PHE A 512 19.82 -21.27 14.24
N LEU A 513 20.57 -21.17 15.35
CA LEU A 513 21.66 -22.10 15.64
C LEU A 513 21.16 -23.54 15.80
N LYS A 514 20.05 -23.74 16.53
CA LYS A 514 19.42 -25.05 16.67
C LYS A 514 18.96 -25.62 15.33
N VAL A 515 18.31 -24.78 14.50
CA VAL A 515 17.89 -25.19 13.15
C VAL A 515 19.09 -25.54 12.27
N ALA A 516 20.18 -24.76 12.34
CA ALA A 516 21.38 -25.01 11.56
C ALA A 516 22.05 -26.34 11.95
N GLU A 517 22.26 -26.57 13.26
CA GLU A 517 22.82 -27.81 13.80
C GLU A 517 21.97 -29.02 13.42
N PHE A 518 20.65 -28.90 13.56
CA PHE A 518 19.71 -29.94 13.16
C PHE A 518 19.81 -30.30 11.67
N LEU A 519 19.89 -29.30 10.80
CA LEU A 519 19.99 -29.52 9.35
C LEU A 519 21.34 -30.12 8.95
N GLU A 520 22.44 -29.78 9.61
CA GLU A 520 23.74 -30.46 9.42
C GLU A 520 23.66 -31.94 9.82
N LYS A 521 22.97 -32.26 10.93
CA LYS A 521 22.68 -33.64 11.31
C LYS A 521 21.84 -34.37 10.26
N VAL A 522 20.83 -33.71 9.70
CA VAL A 522 20.00 -34.27 8.61
C VAL A 522 20.85 -34.57 7.36
N GLU A 523 21.70 -33.63 6.96
CA GLU A 523 22.60 -33.79 5.80
C GLU A 523 23.53 -34.99 6.00
N LYS A 524 24.13 -35.13 7.18
CA LYS A 524 24.98 -36.28 7.51
C LYS A 524 24.21 -37.62 7.47
N LEU A 525 23.01 -37.67 8.06
CA LEU A 525 22.17 -38.87 8.01
C LEU A 525 21.75 -39.20 6.57
N HIS A 526 21.52 -38.20 5.72
CA HIS A 526 21.25 -38.40 4.30
C HIS A 526 22.43 -39.04 3.56
N GLU A 527 23.65 -38.54 3.78
CA GLU A 527 24.88 -39.11 3.20
C GLU A 527 25.13 -40.56 3.65
N GLU A 528 24.87 -40.85 4.93
CA GLU A 528 24.96 -42.19 5.50
C GLU A 528 23.79 -43.11 5.13
N LYS A 529 22.76 -42.61 4.43
CA LYS A 529 21.50 -43.31 4.09
C LYS A 529 20.75 -43.84 5.32
N LYS A 530 20.68 -43.03 6.38
CA LYS A 530 20.04 -43.33 7.67
C LYS A 530 19.01 -42.28 8.08
N LEU A 531 18.27 -41.73 7.12
CA LEU A 531 17.25 -40.70 7.39
C LEU A 531 16.10 -41.22 8.26
N GLU A 532 15.94 -42.54 8.38
CA GLU A 532 15.01 -43.19 9.29
C GLU A 532 15.38 -43.02 10.77
N GLU A 533 16.63 -42.69 11.11
CA GLU A 533 17.10 -42.45 12.48
C GLU A 533 16.77 -41.03 13.00
N LEU A 534 16.09 -40.23 12.19
CA LEU A 534 15.80 -38.83 12.48
C LEU A 534 14.71 -38.69 13.56
N ASP A 535 15.00 -37.92 14.61
CA ASP A 535 14.09 -37.78 15.74
C ASP A 535 12.89 -36.90 15.38
N PHE A 536 11.72 -37.52 15.30
CA PHE A 536 10.47 -36.82 15.01
C PHE A 536 10.11 -35.77 16.07
N LYS A 537 10.45 -36.02 17.34
CA LYS A 537 10.17 -35.08 18.41
C LYS A 537 11.03 -33.83 18.30
N GLU A 538 12.25 -33.97 17.80
CA GLU A 538 13.16 -32.86 17.51
C GLU A 538 12.58 -31.96 16.40
N LEU A 539 12.04 -32.55 15.32
CA LEU A 539 11.32 -31.83 14.25
C LEU A 539 10.13 -31.03 14.80
N GLU A 540 9.28 -31.64 15.62
CA GLU A 540 8.11 -30.98 16.21
C GLU A 540 8.51 -29.81 17.11
N ASN A 541 9.51 -29.99 17.97
CA ASN A 541 9.99 -28.95 18.87
C ASN A 541 10.58 -27.76 18.11
N LEU A 542 11.39 -28.01 17.06
CA LEU A 542 11.95 -26.95 16.24
C LEU A 542 10.88 -26.20 15.44
N SER A 543 9.88 -26.92 14.91
CA SER A 543 8.75 -26.30 14.22
C SER A 543 7.97 -25.37 15.16
N ALA A 544 7.70 -25.82 16.39
CA ALA A 544 7.03 -25.00 17.40
C ALA A 544 7.88 -23.78 17.83
N GLU A 545 9.20 -23.94 17.93
CA GLU A 545 10.10 -22.82 18.22
C GLU A 545 10.10 -21.77 17.10
N ILE A 546 10.12 -22.21 15.83
CA ILE A 546 9.95 -21.33 14.67
C ILE A 546 8.60 -20.60 14.73
N ASP A 547 7.51 -21.31 15.02
CA ASP A 547 6.17 -20.72 15.12
C ASP A 547 6.11 -19.64 16.21
N ASN A 548 6.73 -19.87 17.37
CA ASN A 548 6.86 -18.88 18.43
C ASN A 548 7.65 -17.62 17.97
N ILE A 549 8.67 -17.78 17.13
CA ILE A 549 9.37 -16.63 16.53
C ILE A 549 8.45 -15.88 15.55
N LYS A 550 7.63 -16.59 14.77
CA LYS A 550 6.67 -15.95 13.86
C LYS A 550 5.61 -15.14 14.59
N GLU A 551 5.28 -15.46 15.85
CA GLU A 551 4.38 -14.63 16.69
C GLU A 551 4.92 -13.21 16.91
N LEU A 552 6.23 -12.96 16.76
CA LEU A 552 6.78 -11.60 16.81
C LEU A 552 6.13 -10.67 15.77
N PHE A 553 5.69 -11.22 14.63
CA PHE A 553 5.02 -10.45 13.58
C PHE A 553 3.60 -10.02 13.95
N ASP A 554 3.04 -10.55 15.05
CA ASP A 554 1.79 -10.05 15.64
C ASP A 554 2.05 -9.01 16.76
N ASP A 555 3.30 -8.85 17.24
CA ASP A 555 3.68 -7.82 18.22
C ASP A 555 3.79 -6.43 17.59
N LYS A 556 3.09 -5.45 18.17
CA LYS A 556 3.05 -4.07 17.65
C LYS A 556 4.41 -3.38 17.71
N ARG A 557 5.22 -3.65 18.74
CA ARG A 557 6.56 -3.04 18.88
C ARG A 557 7.49 -3.59 17.82
N PHE A 558 7.53 -4.91 17.65
CA PHE A 558 8.29 -5.57 16.60
C PHE A 558 7.92 -5.00 15.21
N ASN A 559 6.62 -4.93 14.92
CA ASN A 559 6.14 -4.37 13.65
C ASN A 559 6.67 -2.95 13.41
N SER A 560 6.56 -2.10 14.43
CA SER A 560 6.95 -0.70 14.31
C SER A 560 8.47 -0.52 14.23
N TYR A 561 9.25 -1.43 14.81
CA TYR A 561 10.71 -1.31 14.88
C TYR A 561 11.40 -1.87 13.63
N PHE A 562 10.86 -2.95 13.06
CA PHE A 562 11.60 -3.73 12.06
C PHE A 562 10.91 -3.86 10.71
N MET A 563 9.57 -3.79 10.61
CA MET A 563 8.89 -4.18 9.37
C MET A 563 9.33 -3.36 8.17
N ASP A 564 9.47 -2.05 8.31
CA ASP A 564 9.96 -1.21 7.21
C ASP A 564 11.35 -1.67 6.69
N ALA A 565 12.22 -2.20 7.56
CA ALA A 565 13.53 -2.70 7.19
C ALA A 565 13.52 -4.12 6.63
N ILE A 566 12.63 -5.00 7.13
CA ILE A 566 12.69 -6.44 6.83
C ILE A 566 11.63 -6.94 5.86
N GLN A 567 10.51 -6.22 5.71
CA GLN A 567 9.32 -6.73 5.03
C GLN A 567 9.56 -7.10 3.57
N SER A 568 10.44 -6.36 2.87
CA SER A 568 10.71 -6.55 1.44
C SER A 568 11.18 -7.97 1.14
N TYR A 569 12.05 -8.55 1.97
CA TYR A 569 12.54 -9.92 1.77
C TYR A 569 11.76 -10.96 2.59
N ILE A 570 11.31 -10.64 3.80
CA ILE A 570 10.52 -11.57 4.62
C ILE A 570 9.21 -11.92 3.92
N PHE A 571 8.50 -10.93 3.35
CA PHE A 571 7.26 -11.17 2.62
C PHE A 571 7.47 -12.16 1.47
N HIS A 572 8.52 -11.99 0.66
CA HIS A 572 8.82 -12.91 -0.43
C HIS A 572 9.10 -14.33 0.08
N GLN A 573 9.85 -14.48 1.17
CA GLN A 573 10.10 -15.78 1.77
C GLN A 573 8.81 -16.43 2.31
N GLU A 574 7.92 -15.65 2.93
CA GLU A 574 6.62 -16.13 3.39
C GLU A 574 5.72 -16.62 2.24
N LEU A 575 5.82 -16.02 1.05
CA LEU A 575 5.10 -16.53 -0.13
C LEU A 575 5.53 -17.96 -0.52
N HIS A 576 6.81 -18.30 -0.32
CA HIS A 576 7.32 -19.66 -0.54
C HIS A 576 6.93 -20.60 0.61
N ILE A 577 7.03 -20.12 1.86
CA ILE A 577 6.65 -20.90 3.04
C ILE A 577 5.15 -21.25 3.00
N ALA A 578 4.29 -20.35 2.51
CA ALA A 578 2.87 -20.60 2.35
C ALA A 578 2.57 -21.83 1.47
N GLU A 579 3.35 -22.08 0.40
CA GLU A 579 3.23 -23.29 -0.43
C GLU A 579 3.50 -24.56 0.38
N ILE A 580 4.55 -24.55 1.21
CA ILE A 580 4.93 -25.67 2.07
C ILE A 580 3.81 -25.95 3.08
N VAL A 581 3.35 -24.91 3.79
CA VAL A 581 2.29 -25.02 4.81
C VAL A 581 0.98 -25.55 4.20
N CYS A 582 0.65 -25.16 2.97
CA CYS A 582 -0.57 -25.59 2.29
C CYS A 582 -0.48 -26.97 1.61
N LYS A 583 0.70 -27.60 1.57
CA LYS A 583 0.90 -28.93 0.95
C LYS A 583 0.17 -30.01 1.75
N LYS A 584 -0.77 -30.71 1.11
CA LYS A 584 -1.47 -31.87 1.70
C LYS A 584 -0.49 -33.06 1.82
N THR A 585 -0.55 -33.77 2.93
CA THR A 585 0.19 -35.02 3.17
C THR A 585 -0.80 -36.14 3.46
N ASN A 586 -0.51 -37.36 3.01
CA ASN A 586 -1.43 -38.50 3.11
C ASN A 586 -0.96 -39.59 4.11
N ASN A 587 0.26 -39.45 4.64
CA ASN A 587 0.88 -40.39 5.56
C ASN A 587 1.88 -39.65 6.48
N GLU A 588 2.37 -40.36 7.51
CA GLU A 588 3.33 -39.80 8.48
C GLU A 588 4.65 -39.39 7.83
N ASP A 589 5.19 -40.19 6.91
CA ASP A 589 6.45 -39.86 6.21
C ASP A 589 6.33 -38.58 5.39
N GLY A 590 5.19 -38.36 4.74
CA GLY A 590 4.90 -37.12 4.04
C GLY A 590 4.79 -35.92 4.97
N LEU A 591 4.21 -36.12 6.17
CA LEU A 591 4.16 -35.07 7.21
C LEU A 591 5.57 -34.72 7.71
N ARG A 592 6.41 -35.73 7.95
CA ARG A 592 7.82 -35.55 8.33
C ARG A 592 8.60 -34.79 7.27
N ALA A 593 8.47 -35.20 6.01
CA ALA A 593 9.11 -34.52 4.89
C ALA A 593 8.66 -33.06 4.78
N LYS A 594 7.36 -32.78 4.95
CA LYS A 594 6.83 -31.42 4.98
C LYS A 594 7.37 -30.58 6.14
N GLN A 595 7.48 -31.14 7.34
CA GLN A 595 8.08 -30.45 8.49
C GLN A 595 9.57 -30.17 8.27
N LEU A 596 10.30 -31.10 7.65
CA LEU A 596 11.69 -30.90 7.28
C LEU A 596 11.84 -29.79 6.22
N GLU A 597 10.99 -29.79 5.18
CA GLU A 597 10.90 -28.70 4.19
C GLU A 597 10.63 -27.34 4.88
N TYR A 598 9.72 -27.33 5.86
CA TYR A 598 9.39 -26.14 6.65
C TYR A 598 10.61 -25.62 7.43
N ILE A 599 11.30 -26.49 8.18
CA ILE A 599 12.50 -26.12 8.95
C ILE A 599 13.62 -25.65 8.02
N TYR A 600 13.83 -26.33 6.89
CA TYR A 600 14.82 -25.95 5.90
C TYR A 600 14.56 -24.54 5.34
N ALA A 601 13.32 -24.24 4.97
CA ALA A 601 12.94 -22.90 4.52
C ALA A 601 13.19 -21.83 5.59
N HIS A 602 13.04 -22.18 6.87
CA HIS A 602 13.25 -21.24 7.97
C HIS A 602 14.72 -21.03 8.37
N LYS A 603 15.68 -21.85 7.89
CA LYS A 603 17.12 -21.61 8.12
C LYS A 603 17.54 -20.23 7.62
N TYR A 604 17.26 -19.94 6.34
CA TYR A 604 17.58 -18.63 5.77
C TYR A 604 16.67 -17.52 6.28
N TRP A 605 15.40 -17.85 6.58
CA TRP A 605 14.46 -16.90 7.17
C TRP A 605 14.93 -16.36 8.51
N LEU A 606 15.30 -17.24 9.45
CA LEU A 606 15.82 -16.84 10.75
C LEU A 606 17.13 -16.06 10.63
N PHE A 607 18.03 -16.50 9.74
CA PHE A 607 19.29 -15.78 9.45
C PHE A 607 19.03 -14.35 8.95
N SER A 608 18.17 -14.19 7.94
CA SER A 608 17.86 -12.87 7.37
C SER A 608 17.04 -11.98 8.31
N LEU A 609 16.22 -12.58 9.18
CA LEU A 609 15.51 -11.88 10.24
C LEU A 609 16.49 -11.30 11.27
N ALA A 610 17.38 -12.13 11.82
CA ALA A 610 18.40 -11.70 12.76
C ALA A 610 19.32 -10.62 12.17
N GLY A 611 19.77 -10.81 10.91
CA GLY A 611 20.59 -9.83 10.19
C GLY A 611 19.87 -8.49 9.98
N GLY A 612 18.57 -8.51 9.65
CA GLY A 612 17.75 -7.30 9.53
C GLY A 612 17.63 -6.54 10.84
N MET A 613 17.39 -7.26 11.94
CA MET A 613 17.32 -6.67 13.27
C MET A 613 18.67 -6.06 13.69
N ASP A 614 19.78 -6.73 13.41
CA ASP A 614 21.13 -6.23 13.67
C ASP A 614 21.41 -4.93 12.90
N CYS A 615 21.01 -4.88 11.62
CA CYS A 615 21.15 -3.67 10.81
C CYS A 615 20.37 -2.47 11.38
N VAL A 616 19.16 -2.69 11.92
CA VAL A 616 18.38 -1.63 12.60
C VAL A 616 19.09 -1.17 13.88
N ILE A 617 19.63 -2.10 14.67
CA ILE A 617 20.40 -1.78 15.89
C ILE A 617 21.60 -0.90 15.54
N GLU A 618 22.40 -1.31 14.56
CA GLU A 618 23.59 -0.57 14.15
C GLU A 618 23.24 0.78 13.53
N ALA A 619 22.16 0.87 12.74
CA ALA A 619 21.67 2.14 12.22
C ALA A 619 21.37 3.16 13.33
N ILE A 620 20.66 2.73 14.39
CA ILE A 620 20.33 3.59 15.54
C ILE A 620 21.59 3.93 16.36
N LYS A 621 22.49 2.96 16.60
CA LYS A 621 23.76 3.24 17.29
C LYS A 621 24.63 4.23 16.52
N MET A 622 24.72 4.10 15.19
CA MET A 622 25.43 5.04 14.34
C MET A 622 24.83 6.44 14.43
N ALA A 623 23.49 6.53 14.40
CA ALA A 623 22.79 7.80 14.57
C ALA A 623 23.09 8.44 15.93
N LEU A 624 23.03 7.68 17.03
CA LEU A 624 23.32 8.18 18.38
C LEU A 624 24.77 8.69 18.56
N LYS A 625 25.73 8.17 17.78
CA LYS A 625 27.11 8.69 17.77
C LYS A 625 27.23 10.09 17.17
N GLU A 626 26.22 10.55 16.43
CA GLU A 626 26.19 11.88 15.81
C GLU A 626 25.52 12.96 16.70
N TRP A 627 24.97 12.57 17.85
CA TRP A 627 24.17 13.45 18.72
C TRP A 627 25.00 14.42 19.56
#